data_AF-A0A958Y675-F1
#
_entry.id   AF-A0A958Y675-F1
#
_cell.length_a   1.000
_cell.length_b   1.000
_cell.length_c   1.000
_cell.angle_alpha   90.00
_cell.angle_beta   90.00
_cell.angle_gamma   90.00
#
_symmetry.space_group_name_H-M   'P 1'
#
loop_
_entity.id
_entity.type
_entity.pdbx_description
1 polymer ?
#
loop_
_entity_poly.entity_id
_entity_poly.type
_entity_poly.pdbx_seq_one_letter_code
_entity_poly.pdbx_strand_id
1 'polypeptide(L)'
;MSKVFKEIGQIREVEGFFLNHTEIFYLRLYTHGLSDHEIARFLNLTMKDIYNLRYGLRLKCKTKNFVQIIKSAFKADILKNLDYVDSEIKEIAVKYTSDLYLGYIKKGNQRLLRSYLKEFMDGIQKHFTEVGFVVNGISEQEKTLINHMYSFENNESILESMGINQEKYRSLKRNIFKKLSVNNWFNAYKKLVLSHSKFVNKERTATLNHYLESCEEKISRLKYVSRVRTAEIELSIYDELLKLYANLEQQSLFHDSESISYLKLKPYD
;
A
#
# COMPACT_ATOMS: atom_id res chain seq x y z
N MET A 1 16.48 27.06 -12.81
CA MET A 1 15.22 26.36 -12.45
C MET A 1 14.34 27.33 -11.68
N SER A 2 13.82 28.37 -12.34
CA SER A 2 12.56 28.46 -13.11
C SER A 2 11.34 28.64 -12.21
N LYS A 3 10.54 29.65 -12.55
CA LYS A 3 9.44 30.31 -11.83
C LYS A 3 8.27 29.40 -11.39
N VAL A 4 8.38 28.08 -11.56
CA VAL A 4 7.36 27.07 -11.24
C VAL A 4 7.17 26.87 -9.72
N PHE A 5 8.16 27.23 -8.90
CA PHE A 5 8.08 27.06 -7.44
C PHE A 5 7.43 28.23 -6.68
N LYS A 6 6.99 29.30 -7.37
CA LYS A 6 6.49 30.53 -6.71
C LYS A 6 4.97 30.65 -6.60
N GLU A 7 4.18 29.71 -7.10
CA GLU A 7 2.71 29.88 -7.18
C GLU A 7 1.84 28.76 -6.58
N ILE A 8 2.37 27.85 -5.75
CA ILE A 8 1.53 26.78 -5.17
C ILE A 8 1.58 26.82 -3.64
N GLY A 9 1.08 27.93 -3.08
CA GLY A 9 0.72 28.01 -1.68
C GLY A 9 -0.69 27.50 -1.48
N GLN A 10 -0.86 26.18 -1.29
CA GLN A 10 -2.11 25.63 -0.77
C GLN A 10 -1.83 24.63 0.34
N ILE A 11 -2.08 25.09 1.57
CA ILE A 11 -2.28 24.28 2.77
C ILE A 11 -3.54 23.45 2.53
N ARG A 12 -3.47 22.11 2.65
CA ARG A 12 -4.66 21.24 2.58
C ARG A 12 -5.22 21.02 3.98
N GLU A 13 -6.46 21.45 4.18
CA GLU A 13 -7.26 21.17 5.38
C GLU A 13 -8.09 19.91 5.15
N VAL A 14 -7.92 18.88 5.97
CA VAL A 14 -8.89 17.78 6.10
C VAL A 14 -8.86 17.30 7.55
N GLU A 15 -10.03 16.99 8.10
CA GLU A 15 -10.34 16.56 9.47
C GLU A 15 -9.11 16.16 10.34
N GLY A 16 -8.54 17.17 11.00
CA GLY A 16 -7.76 17.00 12.23
C GLY A 16 -6.31 17.49 12.23
N PHE A 17 -5.65 17.74 11.09
CA PHE A 17 -4.27 18.28 11.08
C PHE A 17 -3.79 18.84 9.73
N PHE A 18 -2.86 19.81 9.79
CA PHE A 18 -2.25 20.46 8.62
C PHE A 18 -0.82 20.00 8.39
N LEU A 19 -0.52 19.47 7.20
CA LEU A 19 0.86 19.15 6.79
C LEU A 19 1.41 20.21 5.82
N ASN A 20 2.65 20.64 6.08
CA ASN A 20 3.39 21.47 5.14
C ASN A 20 3.95 20.63 3.98
N HIS A 21 4.45 21.28 2.93
CA HIS A 21 4.95 20.56 1.76
C HIS A 21 6.08 19.58 2.07
N THR A 22 7.02 19.94 2.93
CA THR A 22 8.14 19.07 3.30
C THR A 22 7.64 17.81 4.01
N GLU A 23 6.68 17.94 4.92
CA GLU A 23 6.02 16.82 5.59
C GLU A 23 5.27 15.94 4.59
N ILE A 24 4.54 16.53 3.63
CA ILE A 24 3.84 15.79 2.58
C ILE A 24 4.84 15.02 1.72
N PHE A 25 5.91 15.66 1.24
CA PHE A 25 6.95 15.00 0.45
C PHE A 25 7.65 13.89 1.23
N TYR A 26 7.94 14.13 2.51
CA TYR A 26 8.48 13.10 3.39
C TYR A 26 7.55 11.88 3.44
N LEU A 27 6.25 12.08 3.69
CA LEU A 27 5.29 10.97 3.74
C LEU A 27 5.22 10.23 2.40
N ARG A 28 5.18 10.94 1.27
CA ARG A 28 5.17 10.33 -0.07
C ARG A 28 6.38 9.44 -0.29
N LEU A 29 7.58 9.96 -0.08
CA LEU A 29 8.83 9.22 -0.28
C LEU A 29 8.95 8.04 0.70
N TYR A 30 8.51 8.23 1.95
CA TYR A 30 8.48 7.16 2.94
C TYR A 30 7.52 6.03 2.52
N THR A 31 6.32 6.36 2.04
CA THR A 31 5.36 5.37 1.52
C THR A 31 5.92 4.64 0.30
N HIS A 32 6.69 5.32 -0.57
CA HIS A 32 7.42 4.70 -1.68
C HIS A 32 8.60 3.80 -1.28
N GLY A 33 8.88 3.62 0.02
CA GLY A 33 9.88 2.67 0.48
C GLY A 33 11.29 3.23 0.57
N LEU A 34 11.48 4.55 0.47
CA LEU A 34 12.78 5.15 0.72
C LEU A 34 13.10 5.13 2.23
N SER A 35 14.38 4.97 2.54
CA SER A 35 14.93 5.13 3.88
C SER A 35 15.07 6.60 4.27
N ASP A 36 15.10 6.89 5.58
CA ASP A 36 15.31 8.25 6.09
C ASP A 36 16.57 8.92 5.50
N HIS A 37 17.64 8.16 5.23
CA HIS A 37 18.87 8.67 4.61
C HIS A 37 18.68 9.04 3.13
N GLU A 38 17.94 8.22 2.38
CA GLU A 38 17.63 8.52 0.98
C GLU A 38 16.70 9.73 0.87
N ILE A 39 15.71 9.82 1.77
CA ILE A 39 14.79 10.96 1.85
C ILE A 39 15.56 12.24 2.24
N ALA A 40 16.44 12.17 3.24
CA ALA A 40 17.30 13.28 3.64
C ALA A 40 18.11 13.80 2.45
N ARG A 41 18.76 12.90 1.72
CA ARG A 41 19.52 13.25 0.52
C ARG A 41 18.64 13.86 -0.57
N PHE A 42 17.49 13.27 -0.85
CA PHE A 42 16.57 13.71 -1.89
C PHE A 42 16.00 15.10 -1.62
N LEU A 43 15.63 15.38 -0.36
CA LEU A 43 15.07 16.67 0.06
C LEU A 43 16.14 17.70 0.45
N ASN A 44 17.42 17.33 0.36
CA ASN A 44 18.56 18.14 0.82
C ASN A 44 18.41 18.60 2.28
N LEU A 45 18.09 17.65 3.16
CA LEU A 45 17.87 17.85 4.59
C LEU A 45 18.95 17.12 5.41
N THR A 46 19.22 17.61 6.61
CA THR A 46 20.05 16.87 7.57
C THR A 46 19.23 15.77 8.25
N MET A 47 19.90 14.79 8.86
CA MET A 47 19.20 13.79 9.67
C MET A 47 18.48 14.40 10.88
N LYS A 48 19.01 15.50 11.43
CA LYS A 48 18.33 16.26 12.48
C LYS A 48 16.99 16.80 11.99
N ASP A 49 16.93 17.33 10.77
CA ASP A 49 15.69 17.80 10.16
C ASP A 49 14.70 16.67 9.94
N ILE A 50 15.16 15.49 9.50
CA ILE A 50 14.30 14.29 9.42
C ILE A 50 13.72 13.92 10.78
N TYR A 51 14.52 13.91 11.84
CA TYR A 51 14.01 13.62 13.18
C TYR A 51 12.97 14.65 13.64
N ASN A 52 13.20 15.94 13.36
CA ASN A 52 12.25 17.02 13.64
C ASN A 52 10.95 16.87 12.86
N LEU A 53 11.02 16.52 11.56
CA LEU A 53 9.85 16.26 10.73
C LEU A 53 9.02 15.10 11.27
N ARG A 54 9.67 13.98 11.61
CA ARG A 54 8.99 12.82 12.20
C ARG A 54 8.35 13.15 13.54
N TYR A 55 9.01 13.97 14.36
CA TYR A 55 8.45 14.43 15.63
C TYR A 55 7.22 15.34 15.40
N GLY A 56 7.31 16.30 14.48
CA GLY A 56 6.20 17.18 14.11
C GLY A 56 4.98 16.41 13.59
N LEU A 57 5.19 15.43 12.72
CA LEU A 57 4.15 14.52 12.23
C LEU A 57 3.45 13.76 13.37
N ARG A 58 4.22 13.27 14.35
CA ARG A 58 3.66 12.57 15.52
C ARG A 58 2.79 13.48 16.38
N LEU A 59 3.21 14.72 16.59
CA LEU A 59 2.43 15.70 17.35
C LEU A 59 1.13 16.06 16.63
N LYS A 60 1.21 16.35 15.33
CA LYS A 60 0.05 16.72 14.50
C LYS A 60 -0.97 15.60 14.40
N CYS A 61 -0.52 14.37 14.16
CA CYS A 61 -1.39 13.20 14.06
C CYS A 61 -1.75 12.58 15.42
N LYS A 62 -1.27 13.15 16.54
CA LYS A 62 -1.48 12.68 17.91
C LYS A 62 -1.17 11.19 18.11
N THR A 63 -0.13 10.69 17.43
CA THR A 63 0.27 9.28 17.52
C THR A 63 1.78 9.12 17.33
N LYS A 64 2.38 8.16 18.03
CA LYS A 64 3.79 7.79 17.85
C LYS A 64 3.98 6.81 16.69
N ASN A 65 2.91 6.16 16.23
CA ASN A 65 2.97 5.10 15.24
C ASN A 65 2.84 5.63 13.81
N PHE A 66 3.82 5.28 12.99
CA PHE A 66 3.91 5.76 11.62
C PHE A 66 2.87 5.13 10.67
N VAL A 67 2.43 3.90 10.91
CA VAL A 67 1.32 3.29 10.15
C VAL A 67 0.02 4.08 10.37
N GLN A 68 -0.27 4.52 11.60
CA GLN A 68 -1.42 5.37 11.88
C GLN A 68 -1.29 6.75 11.20
N ILE A 69 -0.09 7.35 11.20
CA ILE A 69 0.16 8.61 10.48
C ILE A 69 -0.15 8.45 8.99
N ILE A 70 0.33 7.38 8.35
CA ILE A 70 0.09 7.11 6.94
C ILE A 70 -1.40 6.83 6.66
N LYS A 71 -2.07 6.04 7.53
CA LYS A 71 -3.52 5.80 7.45
C LYS A 71 -4.30 7.12 7.48
N SER A 72 -3.96 8.03 8.38
CA SER A 72 -4.60 9.35 8.45
C SER A 72 -4.31 10.19 7.20
N ALA A 73 -3.11 10.09 6.63
CA ALA A 73 -2.75 10.81 5.41
C ALA A 73 -3.49 10.29 4.16
N PHE A 74 -3.79 8.98 4.07
CA PHE A 74 -4.67 8.43 3.03
C PHE A 74 -6.13 8.89 3.20
N LYS A 75 -6.66 8.84 4.44
CA LYS A 75 -8.02 9.32 4.73
C LYS A 75 -8.20 10.81 4.41
N ALA A 76 -7.14 11.59 4.58
CA ALA A 76 -7.11 13.02 4.30
C ALA A 76 -6.83 13.37 2.82
N ASP A 77 -6.77 12.40 1.90
CA ASP A 77 -6.39 12.61 0.48
C ASP A 77 -5.05 13.38 0.30
N ILE A 78 -4.15 13.25 1.28
CA ILE A 78 -2.77 13.76 1.18
C ILE A 78 -1.94 12.78 0.34
N LEU A 79 -2.17 11.50 0.57
CA LEU A 79 -1.64 10.38 -0.20
C LEU A 79 -2.78 9.79 -1.02
N LYS A 80 -2.55 9.56 -2.33
CA LYS A 80 -3.53 8.93 -3.21
C LYS A 80 -3.17 7.47 -3.44
N ASN A 81 -4.14 6.57 -3.34
CA ASN A 81 -3.91 5.12 -3.39
C ASN A 81 -3.20 4.68 -4.69
N LEU A 82 -3.61 5.26 -5.82
CA LEU A 82 -3.07 4.95 -7.15
C LEU A 82 -1.59 5.27 -7.30
N ASP A 83 -1.05 6.21 -6.52
CA ASP A 83 0.36 6.59 -6.59
C ASP A 83 1.28 5.48 -6.07
N TYR A 84 0.77 4.57 -5.23
CA TYR A 84 1.56 3.57 -4.50
C TYR A 84 1.32 2.13 -4.94
N VAL A 85 0.70 1.93 -6.11
CA VAL A 85 0.55 0.60 -6.70
C VAL A 85 1.91 0.04 -7.11
N ASP A 86 2.18 -1.19 -6.68
CA ASP A 86 3.43 -1.90 -6.94
C ASP A 86 3.66 -2.09 -8.45
N SER A 87 4.93 -2.05 -8.88
CA SER A 87 5.35 -2.16 -10.29
C SER A 87 4.81 -3.42 -10.96
N GLU A 88 4.88 -4.55 -10.26
CA GLU A 88 4.46 -5.86 -10.72
C GLU A 88 2.94 -5.89 -10.95
N ILE A 89 2.16 -5.19 -10.12
CA ILE A 89 0.71 -5.07 -10.30
C ILE A 89 0.40 -4.20 -11.53
N LYS A 90 1.19 -3.15 -11.78
CA LYS A 90 1.07 -2.33 -13.00
C LYS A 90 1.33 -3.18 -14.24
N GLU A 91 2.33 -4.07 -14.22
CA GLU A 91 2.62 -4.99 -15.33
C GLU A 91 1.47 -5.98 -15.57
N ILE A 92 0.93 -6.56 -14.48
CA ILE A 92 -0.25 -7.44 -14.55
C ILE A 92 -1.43 -6.68 -15.17
N ALA A 93 -1.70 -5.44 -14.72
CA ALA A 93 -2.79 -4.62 -15.25
C ALA A 93 -2.60 -4.28 -16.74
N VAL A 94 -1.38 -4.00 -17.21
CA VAL A 94 -1.09 -3.75 -18.64
C VAL A 94 -1.43 -4.99 -19.48
N LYS A 95 -1.04 -6.18 -19.02
CA LYS A 95 -1.36 -7.44 -19.71
C LYS A 95 -2.87 -7.59 -19.89
N TYR A 96 -3.62 -7.53 -18.79
CA TYR A 96 -5.07 -7.75 -18.82
C TYR A 96 -5.85 -6.61 -19.50
N THR A 97 -5.28 -5.40 -19.56
CA THR A 97 -5.82 -4.29 -20.37
C THR A 97 -5.90 -4.69 -21.84
N SER A 98 -4.82 -5.27 -22.38
CA SER A 98 -4.77 -5.70 -23.77
C SER A 98 -5.78 -6.82 -24.05
N ASP A 99 -5.89 -7.79 -23.14
CA ASP A 99 -6.81 -8.91 -23.24
C ASP A 99 -8.28 -8.46 -23.20
N LEU A 100 -8.62 -7.52 -22.30
CA LEU A 100 -9.95 -6.92 -22.19
C LEU A 100 -10.31 -6.09 -23.43
N TYR A 101 -9.37 -5.31 -23.94
CA TYR A 101 -9.63 -4.50 -25.13
C TYR A 101 -9.87 -5.39 -26.37
N LEU A 102 -9.00 -6.36 -26.64
CA LEU A 102 -9.11 -7.23 -27.81
C LEU A 102 -10.25 -8.26 -27.67
N GLY A 103 -10.43 -8.82 -26.48
CA GLY A 103 -11.36 -9.91 -26.20
C GLY A 103 -12.79 -9.44 -25.89
N TYR A 104 -12.94 -8.36 -25.11
CA TYR A 104 -14.25 -7.85 -24.73
C TYR A 104 -14.69 -6.63 -25.55
N ILE A 105 -13.90 -5.56 -25.61
CA ILE A 105 -14.32 -4.32 -26.30
C ILE A 105 -14.50 -4.55 -27.81
N LYS A 106 -13.49 -5.14 -28.48
CA LYS A 106 -13.56 -5.37 -29.93
C LYS A 106 -14.51 -6.50 -30.35
N LYS A 107 -14.52 -7.62 -29.63
CA LYS A 107 -15.31 -8.82 -30.01
C LYS A 107 -16.69 -8.88 -29.35
N GLY A 108 -16.95 -8.03 -28.35
CA GLY A 108 -18.25 -7.86 -27.73
C GLY A 108 -18.73 -8.99 -26.81
N ASN A 109 -17.87 -9.93 -26.41
CA ASN A 109 -18.26 -11.11 -25.64
C ASN A 109 -18.27 -10.83 -24.12
N GLN A 110 -19.44 -10.61 -23.55
CA GLN A 110 -19.59 -10.26 -22.13
C GLN A 110 -19.18 -11.36 -21.15
N ARG A 111 -19.21 -12.64 -21.56
CA ARG A 111 -18.69 -13.73 -20.72
C ARG A 111 -17.17 -13.63 -20.52
N LEU A 112 -16.45 -13.01 -21.46
CA LEU A 112 -15.01 -12.82 -21.37
C LEU A 112 -14.63 -11.72 -20.36
N LEU A 113 -15.46 -10.69 -20.18
CA LEU A 113 -15.18 -9.61 -19.22
C LEU A 113 -14.96 -10.16 -17.81
N ARG A 114 -15.91 -10.95 -17.31
CA ARG A 114 -15.80 -11.58 -15.98
C ARG A 114 -14.64 -12.56 -15.89
N SER A 115 -14.35 -13.30 -16.97
CA SER A 115 -13.19 -14.22 -17.01
C SER A 115 -11.89 -13.44 -16.85
N TYR A 116 -11.68 -12.39 -17.64
CA TYR A 116 -10.45 -11.59 -17.57
C TYR A 116 -10.29 -10.85 -16.25
N LEU A 117 -11.38 -10.31 -15.69
CA LEU A 117 -11.33 -9.70 -14.36
C LEU A 117 -10.96 -10.73 -13.28
N LYS A 118 -11.49 -11.95 -13.38
CA LYS A 118 -11.11 -13.03 -12.47
C LYS A 118 -9.64 -13.42 -12.63
N GLU A 119 -9.16 -13.57 -13.87
CA GLU A 119 -7.76 -13.89 -14.13
C GLU A 119 -6.80 -12.78 -13.66
N PHE A 120 -7.21 -11.51 -13.78
CA PHE A 120 -6.50 -10.37 -13.18
C PHE A 120 -6.41 -10.52 -11.66
N MET A 121 -7.51 -10.85 -11.00
CA MET A 121 -7.53 -11.12 -9.55
C MET A 121 -6.66 -12.32 -9.15
N ASP A 122 -6.68 -13.39 -9.95
CA ASP A 122 -5.83 -14.57 -9.72
C ASP A 122 -4.34 -14.21 -9.89
N GLY A 123 -4.01 -13.34 -10.85
CA GLY A 123 -2.67 -12.78 -11.04
C GLY A 123 -2.20 -11.98 -9.82
N ILE A 124 -3.06 -11.11 -9.29
CA ILE A 124 -2.80 -10.38 -8.04
C ILE A 124 -2.58 -11.35 -6.88
N GLN A 125 -3.45 -12.36 -6.73
CA GLN A 125 -3.36 -13.32 -5.64
C GLN A 125 -2.05 -14.12 -5.70
N LYS A 126 -1.61 -14.52 -6.90
CA LYS A 126 -0.34 -15.21 -7.12
C LYS A 126 0.84 -14.35 -6.66
N HIS A 127 0.88 -13.07 -7.04
CA HIS A 127 1.92 -12.14 -6.60
C HIS A 127 2.03 -12.10 -5.06
N PHE A 128 0.89 -12.03 -4.37
CA PHE A 128 0.90 -12.02 -2.90
C PHE A 128 1.23 -13.36 -2.26
N THR A 129 0.94 -14.48 -2.91
CA THR A 129 1.40 -15.80 -2.47
C THR A 129 2.93 -15.90 -2.54
N GLU A 130 3.55 -15.36 -3.60
CA GLU A 130 5.02 -15.27 -3.72
C GLU A 130 5.62 -14.41 -2.60
N VAL A 131 5.00 -13.27 -2.28
CA VAL A 131 5.36 -12.46 -1.09
C VAL A 131 5.18 -13.26 0.20
N GLY A 132 4.13 -14.08 0.31
CA GLY A 132 3.88 -14.96 1.47
C GLY A 132 4.97 -16.00 1.71
N PHE A 133 5.56 -16.58 0.66
CA PHE A 133 6.71 -17.49 0.82
C PHE A 133 7.91 -16.80 1.46
N VAL A 134 8.14 -15.52 1.15
CA VAL A 134 9.21 -14.72 1.78
C VAL A 134 8.91 -14.48 3.26
N VAL A 135 7.64 -14.26 3.61
CA VAL A 135 7.17 -14.08 5.00
C VAL A 135 7.35 -15.35 5.83
N ASN A 136 7.22 -16.54 5.23
CA ASN A 136 7.45 -17.81 5.92
C ASN A 136 8.91 -18.00 6.39
N GLY A 137 9.85 -17.23 5.85
CA GLY A 137 11.25 -17.21 6.30
C GLY A 137 11.52 -16.37 7.57
N ILE A 138 10.50 -15.76 8.18
CA ILE A 138 10.60 -14.92 9.38
C ILE A 138 10.66 -15.81 10.63
N SER A 139 11.68 -15.60 11.48
CA SER A 139 11.88 -16.39 12.70
C SER A 139 10.91 -15.98 13.82
N GLU A 140 10.66 -16.85 14.80
CA GLU A 140 9.75 -16.55 15.92
C GLU A 140 10.10 -15.24 16.65
N GLN A 141 11.39 -14.96 16.90
CA GLN A 141 11.80 -13.68 17.51
C GLN A 141 11.46 -12.47 16.62
N GLU A 142 11.60 -12.60 15.30
CA GLU A 142 11.23 -11.55 14.36
C GLU A 142 9.70 -11.38 14.31
N LYS A 143 8.93 -12.48 14.39
CA LYS A 143 7.46 -12.45 14.51
C LYS A 143 7.02 -11.71 15.77
N THR A 144 7.62 -12.01 16.92
CA THR A 144 7.35 -11.30 18.18
C THR A 144 7.63 -9.80 18.03
N LEU A 145 8.77 -9.42 17.44
CA LEU A 145 9.09 -8.01 17.19
C LEU A 145 8.07 -7.34 16.26
N ILE A 146 7.70 -8.01 15.17
CA ILE A 146 6.68 -7.53 14.22
C ILE A 146 5.36 -7.28 14.94
N ASN A 147 4.94 -8.20 15.81
CA ASN A 147 3.70 -8.08 16.58
C ASN A 147 3.75 -6.84 17.48
N HIS A 148 4.81 -6.68 18.26
CA HIS A 148 4.99 -5.48 19.09
C HIS A 148 4.97 -4.17 18.28
N MET A 149 5.62 -4.14 17.11
CA MET A 149 5.63 -2.96 16.23
C MET A 149 4.23 -2.60 15.70
N TYR A 150 3.36 -3.59 15.53
CA TYR A 150 1.98 -3.41 15.04
C TYR A 150 0.92 -3.36 16.14
N SER A 151 1.29 -3.74 17.37
CA SER A 151 0.55 -3.44 18.61
C SER A 151 0.68 -1.98 19.04
N PHE A 152 1.38 -1.14 18.25
CA PHE A 152 1.57 0.28 18.50
C PHE A 152 2.39 0.60 19.77
N GLU A 153 3.18 -0.37 20.24
CA GLU A 153 4.04 -0.19 21.41
C GLU A 153 5.24 0.72 21.12
N ASN A 154 5.77 1.36 22.17
CA ASN A 154 6.96 2.19 22.05
C ASN A 154 8.24 1.34 22.14
N ASN A 155 9.34 1.78 21.54
CA ASN A 155 10.57 0.97 21.48
C ASN A 155 11.09 0.52 22.86
N GLU A 156 10.98 1.34 23.90
CA GLU A 156 11.45 0.98 25.25
C GLU A 156 10.65 -0.20 25.81
N SER A 157 9.32 -0.13 25.69
CA SER A 157 8.40 -1.22 26.03
C SER A 157 8.70 -2.51 25.28
N ILE A 158 9.08 -2.41 24.00
CA ILE A 158 9.43 -3.58 23.17
C ILE A 158 10.73 -4.23 23.64
N LEU A 159 11.74 -3.42 23.97
CA LEU A 159 13.03 -3.93 24.46
C LEU A 159 12.83 -4.66 25.79
N GLU A 160 12.04 -4.06 26.69
CA GLU A 160 11.70 -4.64 27.99
C GLU A 160 10.88 -5.93 27.85
N SER A 161 9.80 -5.91 27.06
CA SER A 161 8.91 -7.06 26.87
C SER A 161 9.61 -8.26 26.24
N MET A 162 10.55 -8.00 25.31
CA MET A 162 11.30 -9.05 24.63
C MET A 162 12.58 -9.46 25.38
N GLY A 163 12.96 -8.73 26.44
CA GLY A 163 14.23 -8.96 27.16
C GLY A 163 15.47 -8.80 26.26
N ILE A 164 15.43 -7.86 25.30
CA ILE A 164 16.53 -7.62 24.34
C ILE A 164 17.14 -6.23 24.50
N ASN A 165 18.42 -6.11 24.14
CA ASN A 165 19.08 -4.82 24.08
C ASN A 165 18.89 -4.12 22.72
N GLN A 166 19.33 -2.86 22.64
CA GLN A 166 19.20 -2.03 21.45
C GLN A 166 19.93 -2.60 20.21
N GLU A 167 21.04 -3.31 20.40
CA GLU A 167 21.82 -3.91 19.32
C GLU A 167 21.07 -5.08 18.69
N LYS A 168 20.54 -5.98 19.52
CA LYS A 168 19.71 -7.10 19.07
C LYS A 168 18.45 -6.61 18.37
N TYR A 169 17.79 -5.57 18.87
CA TYR A 169 16.67 -4.92 18.19
C TYR A 169 17.04 -4.43 16.79
N ARG A 170 18.18 -3.72 16.65
CA ARG A 170 18.66 -3.24 15.35
C ARG A 170 18.96 -4.38 14.38
N SER A 171 19.53 -5.47 14.88
CA SER A 171 19.82 -6.68 14.10
C SER A 171 18.53 -7.35 13.60
N LEU A 172 17.55 -7.60 14.48
CA LEU A 172 16.25 -8.16 14.11
C LEU A 172 15.54 -7.28 13.08
N LYS A 173 15.48 -5.97 13.31
CA LYS A 173 14.90 -5.02 12.36
C LYS A 173 15.56 -5.11 10.99
N ARG A 174 16.90 -5.13 10.92
CA ARG A 174 17.65 -5.24 9.67
C ARG A 174 17.33 -6.55 8.94
N ASN A 175 17.23 -7.66 9.67
CA ASN A 175 16.91 -8.96 9.08
C ASN A 175 15.49 -8.99 8.53
N ILE A 176 14.50 -8.49 9.26
CA ILE A 176 13.12 -8.36 8.79
C ILE A 176 13.07 -7.53 7.52
N PHE A 177 13.71 -6.36 7.52
CA PHE A 177 13.72 -5.44 6.39
C PHE A 177 14.39 -6.05 5.16
N LYS A 178 15.50 -6.77 5.36
CA LYS A 178 16.17 -7.51 4.30
C LYS A 178 15.29 -8.62 3.73
N LYS A 179 14.68 -9.45 4.58
CA LYS A 179 13.78 -10.55 4.14
C LYS A 179 12.61 -10.00 3.35
N LEU A 180 11.93 -8.98 3.88
CA LEU A 180 10.78 -8.36 3.21
C LEU A 180 11.18 -7.45 2.05
N SER A 181 12.47 -7.18 1.83
CA SER A 181 12.96 -6.22 0.83
C SER A 181 12.27 -4.85 0.96
N VAL A 182 12.36 -4.25 2.15
CA VAL A 182 11.75 -2.95 2.49
C VAL A 182 12.70 -2.13 3.38
N ASN A 183 12.57 -0.80 3.36
CA ASN A 183 13.41 0.08 4.18
C ASN A 183 12.70 0.68 5.38
N ASN A 184 11.40 0.43 5.54
CA ASN A 184 10.62 1.03 6.62
C ASN A 184 9.46 0.15 7.09
N TRP A 185 8.99 0.44 8.30
CA TRP A 185 7.96 -0.35 8.97
C TRP A 185 6.57 -0.26 8.32
N PHE A 186 6.26 0.82 7.61
CA PHE A 186 4.98 0.91 6.89
C PHE A 186 4.96 -0.07 5.70
N ASN A 187 6.04 -0.12 4.91
CA ASN A 187 6.12 -1.07 3.80
C ASN A 187 6.28 -2.52 4.27
N ALA A 188 6.94 -2.75 5.41
CA ALA A 188 6.91 -4.05 6.07
C ALA A 188 5.48 -4.46 6.43
N TYR A 189 4.71 -3.54 7.02
CA TYR A 189 3.30 -3.76 7.37
C TYR A 189 2.46 -4.06 6.14
N LYS A 190 2.61 -3.23 5.08
CA LYS A 190 1.95 -3.39 3.80
C LYS A 190 2.14 -4.80 3.25
N LYS A 191 3.40 -5.24 3.08
CA LYS A 191 3.71 -6.58 2.54
C LYS A 191 3.14 -7.71 3.40
N LEU A 192 3.25 -7.61 4.72
CA LEU A 192 2.75 -8.65 5.64
C LEU A 192 1.23 -8.74 5.63
N VAL A 193 0.51 -7.62 5.62
CA VAL A 193 -0.96 -7.65 5.52
C VAL A 193 -1.37 -8.25 4.19
N LEU A 194 -0.73 -7.83 3.09
CA LEU A 194 -1.11 -8.30 1.76
C LEU A 194 -0.79 -9.78 1.55
N SER A 195 0.30 -10.30 2.11
CA SER A 195 0.63 -11.73 2.03
C SER A 195 -0.37 -12.64 2.74
N HIS A 196 -1.00 -12.14 3.80
CA HIS A 196 -2.04 -12.88 4.54
C HIS A 196 -3.44 -12.59 3.99
N SER A 197 -3.58 -11.52 3.22
CA SER A 197 -4.84 -11.17 2.58
C SER A 197 -5.14 -12.19 1.47
N LYS A 198 -6.12 -13.05 1.73
CA LYS A 198 -6.77 -13.84 0.70
C LYS A 198 -7.77 -12.91 0.03
N PHE A 199 -7.40 -12.30 -1.09
CA PHE A 199 -8.35 -11.50 -1.89
C PHE A 199 -9.52 -12.37 -2.36
N VAL A 200 -9.32 -13.69 -2.45
CA VAL A 200 -10.29 -14.68 -2.96
C VAL A 200 -10.89 -15.57 -1.84
N ASN A 201 -11.00 -15.09 -0.59
CA ASN A 201 -11.67 -15.89 0.46
C ASN A 201 -13.19 -15.68 0.48
N LYS A 202 -13.95 -16.76 0.73
CA LYS A 202 -15.43 -16.79 0.65
C LYS A 202 -16.14 -15.81 1.58
N GLU A 203 -15.54 -15.43 2.71
CA GLU A 203 -16.11 -14.48 3.68
C GLU A 203 -15.95 -13.00 3.27
N ARG A 204 -15.07 -12.68 2.31
CA ARG A 204 -14.84 -11.32 1.79
C ARG A 204 -15.69 -10.99 0.57
N THR A 205 -16.68 -11.83 0.28
CA THR A 205 -17.41 -11.85 -0.99
C THR A 205 -18.19 -10.57 -1.26
N ALA A 206 -18.86 -9.96 -0.28
CA ALA A 206 -19.70 -8.78 -0.55
C ALA A 206 -18.91 -7.55 -1.01
N THR A 207 -17.88 -7.14 -0.28
CA THR A 207 -17.06 -5.96 -0.62
C THR A 207 -16.22 -6.20 -1.88
N LEU A 208 -15.65 -7.40 -2.03
CA LEU A 208 -14.94 -7.78 -3.25
C LEU A 208 -15.87 -7.75 -4.47
N ASN A 209 -17.05 -8.36 -4.35
CA ASN A 209 -18.04 -8.37 -5.43
C ASN A 209 -18.47 -6.95 -5.77
N HIS A 210 -18.67 -6.07 -4.78
CA HIS A 210 -18.99 -4.67 -5.04
C HIS A 210 -17.91 -3.97 -5.87
N TYR A 211 -16.63 -4.12 -5.54
CA TYR A 211 -15.55 -3.53 -6.33
C TYR A 211 -15.42 -4.16 -7.71
N LEU A 212 -15.61 -5.47 -7.84
CA LEU A 212 -15.61 -6.18 -9.12
C LEU A 212 -16.77 -5.73 -10.01
N GLU A 213 -17.99 -5.64 -9.48
CA GLU A 213 -19.19 -5.17 -10.18
C GLU A 213 -19.02 -3.72 -10.63
N SER A 214 -18.47 -2.86 -9.77
CA SER A 214 -18.17 -1.47 -10.12
C SER A 214 -17.15 -1.38 -11.27
N CYS A 215 -16.09 -2.20 -11.23
CA CYS A 215 -15.10 -2.27 -12.31
C CYS A 215 -15.71 -2.82 -13.61
N GLU A 216 -16.49 -3.92 -13.50
CA GLU A 216 -17.20 -4.54 -14.61
C GLU A 216 -18.13 -3.53 -15.31
N GLU A 217 -18.90 -2.78 -14.54
CA GLU A 217 -19.81 -1.75 -15.04
C GLU A 217 -19.06 -0.66 -15.82
N LYS A 218 -17.99 -0.11 -15.25
CA LYS A 218 -17.23 0.97 -15.87
C LYS A 218 -16.53 0.52 -17.15
N ILE A 219 -15.90 -0.66 -17.15
CA ILE A 219 -15.29 -1.23 -18.36
C ILE A 219 -16.37 -1.54 -19.40
N SER A 220 -17.54 -2.03 -18.98
CA SER A 220 -18.65 -2.31 -19.90
C SER A 220 -19.13 -1.07 -20.65
N ARG A 221 -19.19 0.09 -19.95
CA ARG A 221 -19.60 1.36 -20.54
C ARG A 221 -18.65 1.81 -21.65
N LEU A 222 -17.35 1.50 -21.56
CA LEU A 222 -16.35 1.88 -22.57
C LEU A 222 -16.67 1.33 -23.97
N LYS A 223 -17.36 0.20 -24.07
CA LYS A 223 -17.78 -0.39 -25.34
C LYS A 223 -18.71 0.53 -26.15
N TYR A 224 -19.48 1.37 -25.48
CA TYR A 224 -20.51 2.22 -26.09
C TYR A 224 -20.05 3.66 -26.29
N VAL A 225 -18.82 4.00 -25.88
CA VAL A 225 -18.33 5.37 -26.01
C VAL A 225 -17.91 5.63 -27.45
N SER A 226 -18.63 6.53 -28.12
CA SER A 226 -18.30 6.94 -29.48
C SER A 226 -17.12 7.94 -29.51
N ARG A 227 -16.30 7.88 -30.57
CA ARG A 227 -15.25 8.87 -30.89
C ARG A 227 -14.04 8.93 -29.93
N VAL A 228 -13.75 7.85 -29.20
CA VAL A 228 -12.57 7.74 -28.34
C VAL A 228 -11.48 6.94 -29.04
N ARG A 229 -10.23 7.36 -28.90
CA ARG A 229 -9.08 6.65 -29.50
C ARG A 229 -8.83 5.35 -28.76
N THR A 230 -8.30 4.35 -29.46
CA THR A 230 -7.91 3.05 -28.86
C THR A 230 -7.09 3.22 -27.58
N ALA A 231 -6.05 4.07 -27.63
CA ALA A 231 -5.19 4.31 -26.49
C ALA A 231 -5.94 4.88 -25.27
N GLU A 232 -6.97 5.69 -25.48
CA GLU A 232 -7.77 6.25 -24.38
C GLU A 232 -8.67 5.19 -23.75
N ILE A 233 -9.19 4.24 -24.55
CA ILE A 233 -9.96 3.09 -24.05
C ILE A 233 -9.03 2.17 -23.24
N GLU A 234 -7.87 1.83 -23.77
CA GLU A 234 -6.88 0.99 -23.09
C GLU A 234 -6.42 1.64 -21.78
N LEU A 235 -6.12 2.94 -21.78
CA LEU A 235 -5.79 3.69 -20.57
C LEU A 235 -6.95 3.69 -19.55
N SER A 236 -8.19 3.79 -20.00
CA SER A 236 -9.37 3.74 -19.12
C SER A 236 -9.55 2.36 -18.48
N ILE A 237 -9.33 1.29 -19.24
CA ILE A 237 -9.35 -0.09 -18.70
C ILE A 237 -8.24 -0.25 -17.68
N TYR A 238 -7.02 0.16 -18.02
CA TYR A 238 -5.86 0.10 -17.14
C TYR A 238 -6.11 0.82 -15.81
N ASP A 239 -6.62 2.05 -15.86
CA ASP A 239 -6.94 2.85 -14.68
C ASP A 239 -8.01 2.18 -13.80
N GLU A 240 -9.05 1.58 -14.38
CA GLU A 240 -10.05 0.85 -13.59
C GLU A 240 -9.52 -0.45 -12.97
N LEU A 241 -8.59 -1.15 -13.63
CA LEU A 241 -7.88 -2.29 -13.02
C LEU A 241 -7.00 -1.84 -11.83
N LEU A 242 -6.29 -0.72 -11.96
CA LEU A 242 -5.49 -0.18 -10.86
C LEU A 242 -6.37 0.28 -9.69
N LYS A 243 -7.51 0.93 -9.97
CA LYS A 243 -8.49 1.33 -8.95
C LYS A 243 -9.06 0.12 -8.22
N LEU A 244 -9.41 -0.95 -8.94
CA LEU A 244 -9.87 -2.20 -8.35
C LEU A 244 -8.85 -2.75 -7.35
N TYR A 245 -7.58 -2.87 -7.76
CA TYR A 245 -6.50 -3.28 -6.88
C TYR A 245 -6.35 -2.35 -5.66
N ALA A 246 -6.23 -1.04 -5.90
CA ALA A 246 -5.96 -0.05 -4.85
C ALA A 246 -7.06 -0.01 -3.78
N ASN A 247 -8.32 -0.21 -4.17
CA ASN A 247 -9.44 -0.30 -3.24
C ASN A 247 -9.36 -1.56 -2.36
N LEU A 248 -8.97 -2.69 -2.95
CA LEU A 248 -8.81 -3.94 -2.23
C LEU A 248 -7.60 -3.92 -1.27
N GLU A 249 -6.50 -3.30 -1.70
CA GLU A 249 -5.34 -3.06 -0.87
C GLU A 249 -5.70 -2.20 0.34
N GLN A 250 -6.37 -1.06 0.12
CA GLN A 250 -6.81 -0.17 1.21
C GLN A 250 -7.74 -0.85 2.19
N GLN A 251 -8.69 -1.64 1.69
CA GLN A 251 -9.59 -2.43 2.53
C GLN A 251 -8.79 -3.36 3.45
N SER A 252 -7.81 -4.07 2.87
CA SER A 252 -6.95 -5.00 3.61
C SER A 252 -6.07 -4.28 4.63
N LEU A 253 -5.52 -3.10 4.29
CA LEU A 253 -4.65 -2.33 5.16
C LEU A 253 -5.37 -1.64 6.33
N PHE A 254 -6.62 -1.20 6.14
CA PHE A 254 -7.22 -0.22 7.04
C PHE A 254 -8.60 -0.53 7.58
N HIS A 255 -9.34 -1.48 6.99
CA HIS A 255 -10.71 -1.78 7.37
C HIS A 255 -10.90 -3.14 8.02
N ASP A 256 -10.03 -4.12 7.78
CA ASP A 256 -10.05 -5.37 8.54
C ASP A 256 -9.54 -5.08 9.96
N SER A 257 -10.46 -4.91 10.92
CA SER A 257 -10.17 -4.90 12.37
C SER A 257 -9.44 -6.17 12.82
N GLU A 258 -9.45 -7.21 11.99
CA GLU A 258 -8.75 -8.47 12.20
C GLU A 258 -7.33 -8.52 11.63
N SER A 259 -6.90 -7.55 10.80
CA SER A 259 -5.56 -7.57 10.18
C SER A 259 -4.42 -7.56 11.21
N ILE A 260 -4.68 -7.10 12.44
CA ILE A 260 -3.74 -7.17 13.57
C ILE A 260 -3.91 -8.47 14.39
N SER A 261 -5.13 -9.01 14.51
CA SER A 261 -5.35 -10.29 15.20
C SER A 261 -4.91 -11.51 14.39
N TYR A 262 -4.88 -11.43 13.04
CA TYR A 262 -4.27 -12.42 12.15
C TYR A 262 -2.74 -12.36 12.11
N LEU A 263 -2.14 -11.24 12.50
CA LEU A 263 -0.69 -11.14 12.74
C LEU A 263 -0.29 -11.73 14.09
N LYS A 264 -1.24 -12.22 14.92
CA LYS A 264 -0.91 -13.34 15.82
C LYS A 264 -0.57 -14.53 14.93
N LEU A 265 0.62 -14.50 14.35
CA LEU A 265 1.29 -15.59 13.67
C LEU A 265 1.31 -16.69 14.72
N LYS A 266 0.26 -17.53 14.70
CA LYS A 266 0.18 -18.62 15.66
C LYS A 266 1.47 -19.43 15.48
N PRO A 267 2.14 -19.83 16.56
CA PRO A 267 3.11 -20.91 16.44
C PRO A 267 2.34 -22.05 15.75
N TYR A 268 2.87 -22.55 14.65
CA TYR A 268 2.35 -23.78 14.07
C TYR A 268 2.67 -24.88 15.08
N ASP A 269 1.62 -25.48 15.67
CA ASP A 269 1.68 -26.84 16.21
C ASP A 269 1.78 -27.84 15.05
#